data_AF-A0A2D3V4T2-F1
#
_entry.id   AF-A0A2D3V4T2-F1
#
_cell.length_a   1.000
_cell.length_b   1.000
_cell.length_c   1.000
_cell.angle_alpha   90.00
_cell.angle_beta   90.00
_cell.angle_gamma   90.00
#
_symmetry.space_group_name_H-M   'P 1'
#
loop_
_entity.id
_entity.type
_entity.pdbx_description
1 polymer ?
#
loop_
_entity_poly.entity_id
_entity_poly.type
_entity_poly.pdbx_seq_one_letter_code
_entity_poly.pdbx_strand_id
1 'polypeptide(L)'
;MANEEFGRLQPVEYDDYPSSPPHGASPDSKSKSPSTYTSESLKKIGESCKNRLPPASAVQAMFLYELQRQTEVEKLFQGQLFKLAQQEKSDANDKERMNCLEKRLATLEKEATHGRVATSAALLKVQGDKIKTCSTRVDSFDEKLAGVDAQLERLNTQAKEAADALAAYQAKQAEVAAAVPEQDPVLITLKQEVDVLFLDRDNILVMVDEAKTRLTRLEENLRALTLQRMPQARSPALPHRLPVTTSNGSQIDLGVPKGMAHVGLKKENGSPRSFSPGKQWN
;
A
#
# COMPACT_ATOMS: atom_id res chain seq x y z
N MET A 1 -35.41 -22.02 2.00
CA MET A 1 -36.81 -22.09 2.51
C MET A 1 -37.30 -23.50 2.26
N ALA A 2 -37.19 -24.37 3.26
CA ALA A 2 -37.76 -25.72 3.21
C ALA A 2 -38.47 -25.90 4.56
N ASN A 3 -39.80 -25.91 4.49
CA ASN A 3 -40.68 -26.20 5.62
C ASN A 3 -40.84 -27.73 5.67
N GLU A 4 -40.39 -28.37 6.75
CA GLU A 4 -40.77 -29.74 7.05
C GLU A 4 -41.89 -29.77 8.07
N GLU A 5 -42.87 -30.61 7.75
CA GLU A 5 -44.22 -30.66 8.27
C GLU A 5 -44.28 -31.20 9.70
N PHE A 6 -44.93 -30.43 10.58
CA PHE A 6 -45.40 -30.89 11.87
C PHE A 6 -46.45 -32.01 11.68
N GLY A 7 -46.14 -33.20 12.19
CA GLY A 7 -47.07 -34.31 12.28
C GLY A 7 -48.33 -33.93 13.06
N ARG A 8 -49.47 -33.89 12.36
CA ARG A 8 -50.80 -33.81 12.95
C ARG A 8 -51.10 -35.10 13.69
N LEU A 9 -51.19 -35.04 15.02
CA LEU A 9 -51.85 -36.05 15.84
C LEU A 9 -53.35 -36.02 15.53
N GLN A 10 -53.90 -37.12 15.04
CA GLN A 10 -55.35 -37.30 14.93
C GLN A 10 -55.96 -37.56 16.31
N PRO A 11 -57.18 -37.09 16.61
CA PRO A 11 -57.88 -37.41 17.84
C PRO A 11 -58.35 -38.87 17.82
N VAL A 12 -58.11 -39.60 18.90
CA VAL A 12 -58.67 -40.93 19.14
C VAL A 12 -60.12 -40.73 19.61
N GLU A 13 -61.07 -41.13 18.77
CA GLU A 13 -62.49 -41.29 19.13
C GLU A 13 -62.63 -42.41 20.17
N TYR A 14 -63.27 -42.11 21.29
CA TYR A 14 -63.69 -43.12 22.28
C TYR A 14 -65.14 -43.48 21.98
N ASP A 15 -65.35 -44.70 21.48
CA ASP A 15 -66.66 -45.30 21.29
C ASP A 15 -67.39 -45.51 22.63
N ASP A 16 -68.70 -45.35 22.54
CA ASP A 16 -69.73 -45.40 23.57
C ASP A 16 -69.63 -46.59 24.54
N TYR A 17 -69.72 -46.28 25.84
CA TYR A 17 -70.08 -47.26 26.87
C TYR A 17 -71.58 -47.57 26.79
N PRO A 18 -72.01 -48.83 26.60
CA PRO A 18 -73.43 -49.16 26.66
C PRO A 18 -73.94 -49.04 28.11
N SER A 19 -74.90 -48.12 28.27
CA SER A 19 -75.75 -47.98 29.45
C SER A 19 -76.53 -49.27 29.77
N SER A 20 -76.74 -49.45 31.07
CA SER A 20 -77.54 -50.41 31.83
C SER A 20 -78.59 -51.29 31.12
N PRO A 21 -78.82 -52.54 31.57
CA PRO A 21 -80.01 -53.28 31.18
C PRO A 21 -81.26 -52.82 31.98
N PRO A 22 -82.46 -52.81 31.35
CA PRO A 22 -83.74 -52.50 32.00
C PRO A 22 -84.49 -53.74 32.50
N HIS A 23 -85.61 -53.48 33.19
CA HIS A 23 -86.68 -54.38 33.67
C HIS A 23 -86.49 -55.00 35.06
N GLY A 24 -87.50 -55.07 35.92
CA GLY A 24 -88.94 -54.91 35.67
C GLY A 24 -89.74 -54.69 36.94
N ALA A 25 -90.99 -54.30 36.71
CA ALA A 25 -92.01 -54.04 37.71
C ALA A 25 -92.37 -55.28 38.55
N SER A 26 -92.78 -54.96 39.78
CA SER A 26 -93.19 -55.82 40.89
C SER A 26 -94.33 -56.80 40.55
N PRO A 27 -94.49 -57.87 41.35
CA PRO A 27 -95.84 -58.19 41.79
C PRO A 27 -95.97 -58.26 43.31
N ASP A 28 -97.12 -57.79 43.76
CA ASP A 28 -97.68 -57.90 45.11
C ASP A 28 -97.36 -59.21 45.84
N SER A 29 -96.88 -59.08 47.08
CA SER A 29 -97.14 -60.12 48.07
C SER A 29 -97.33 -59.51 49.46
N LYS A 30 -98.62 -59.34 49.80
CA LYS A 30 -99.26 -59.61 51.10
C LYS A 30 -98.37 -59.49 52.34
N SER A 31 -98.75 -58.55 53.21
CA SER A 31 -98.38 -58.47 54.62
C SER A 31 -98.31 -59.86 55.28
N LYS A 32 -97.09 -60.38 55.47
CA LYS A 32 -96.84 -61.49 56.38
C LYS A 32 -96.55 -60.86 57.75
N SER A 33 -97.39 -61.22 58.72
CA SER A 33 -97.09 -61.16 60.15
C SER A 33 -95.63 -61.54 60.42
N PRO A 34 -94.98 -61.01 61.47
CA PRO A 34 -93.59 -61.34 61.79
C PRO A 34 -93.51 -62.87 61.92
N SER A 35 -92.93 -63.51 60.92
CA SER A 35 -92.70 -64.95 60.93
C SER A 35 -91.66 -65.16 62.01
N THR A 36 -92.10 -65.54 63.21
CA THR A 36 -91.23 -65.99 64.27
C THR A 36 -90.51 -67.21 63.71
N TYR A 37 -89.27 -67.01 63.28
CA TYR A 37 -88.46 -68.08 62.74
C TYR A 37 -88.31 -69.14 63.83
N THR A 38 -88.78 -70.35 63.58
CA THR A 38 -88.52 -71.48 64.47
C THR A 38 -87.02 -71.79 64.43
N SER A 39 -86.47 -72.27 65.55
CA SER A 39 -85.06 -72.69 65.67
C SER A 39 -84.58 -73.54 64.49
N GLU A 40 -85.43 -74.45 64.00
CA GLU A 40 -85.13 -75.31 62.86
C GLU A 40 -85.10 -74.56 61.52
N SER A 41 -85.96 -73.54 61.34
CA SER A 41 -85.93 -72.71 60.13
C SER A 41 -84.66 -71.86 60.04
N LEU A 42 -84.18 -71.34 61.17
CA LEU A 42 -82.89 -70.62 61.24
C LEU A 42 -81.71 -71.54 60.96
N LYS A 43 -81.73 -72.80 61.45
CA LYS A 43 -80.70 -73.79 61.13
C LYS A 43 -80.66 -74.13 59.64
N LYS A 44 -81.81 -74.37 59.01
CA LYS A 44 -81.89 -74.62 57.55
C LYS A 44 -81.40 -73.43 56.72
N ILE A 45 -81.72 -72.20 57.14
CA ILE A 45 -81.19 -70.99 56.49
C ILE A 45 -79.67 -70.91 56.68
N GLY A 46 -79.16 -71.16 57.90
CA GLY A 46 -77.73 -71.19 58.19
C GLY A 46 -76.95 -72.22 57.34
N GLU A 47 -77.49 -73.43 57.19
CA GLU A 47 -76.93 -74.47 56.32
C GLU A 47 -76.96 -74.07 54.85
N SER A 48 -78.06 -73.45 54.39
CA SER A 48 -78.17 -72.95 53.01
C SER A 48 -77.22 -71.77 52.71
N CYS A 49 -76.87 -70.98 53.72
CA CYS A 49 -75.94 -69.86 53.61
C CYS A 49 -74.47 -70.27 53.76
N LYS A 50 -74.18 -71.42 54.39
CA LYS A 50 -72.82 -71.92 54.62
C LYS A 50 -72.01 -72.09 53.33
N ASN A 51 -72.66 -72.50 52.23
CA ASN A 51 -72.03 -72.69 50.92
C ASN A 51 -72.18 -71.47 49.99
N ARG A 52 -72.82 -70.40 50.47
CA ARG A 52 -73.17 -69.21 49.68
C ARG A 52 -72.19 -68.05 49.90
N LEU A 53 -71.43 -68.10 50.99
CA LEU A 53 -70.30 -67.22 51.22
C LEU A 53 -69.07 -67.83 50.55
N PRO A 54 -68.23 -67.03 49.85
CA PRO A 54 -66.96 -67.52 49.37
C PRO A 54 -66.17 -68.06 50.57
N PRO A 55 -65.46 -69.19 50.41
CA PRO A 55 -64.67 -69.75 51.50
C PRO A 55 -63.69 -68.67 51.97
N ALA A 56 -63.41 -68.61 53.27
CA ALA A 56 -62.48 -67.62 53.84
C ALA A 56 -61.13 -67.56 53.09
N SER A 57 -60.70 -68.70 52.52
CA SER A 57 -59.53 -68.81 51.64
C SER A 57 -59.61 -67.95 50.36
N ALA A 58 -60.79 -67.83 49.72
CA ALA A 58 -60.96 -66.99 48.54
C ALA A 58 -60.90 -65.49 48.88
N VAL A 59 -61.46 -65.09 50.02
CA VAL A 59 -61.37 -63.70 50.51
C VAL A 59 -59.93 -63.35 50.90
N GLN A 60 -59.22 -64.28 51.55
CA GLN A 60 -57.79 -64.12 51.85
C GLN A 60 -56.95 -64.01 50.57
N ALA A 61 -57.22 -64.84 49.55
CA ALA A 61 -56.54 -64.77 48.26
C ALA A 61 -56.80 -63.45 47.53
N MET A 62 -58.04 -62.94 47.56
CA MET A 62 -58.37 -61.62 47.03
C MET A 62 -57.62 -60.50 47.74
N PHE A 63 -57.52 -60.54 49.07
CA PHE A 63 -56.78 -59.53 49.83
C PHE A 63 -55.28 -59.55 49.49
N LEU A 64 -54.69 -60.74 49.39
CA LEU A 64 -53.30 -60.90 48.96
C LEU A 64 -53.08 -60.43 47.51
N TYR A 65 -54.02 -60.74 46.61
CA TYR A 65 -54.00 -60.25 45.24
C TYR A 65 -54.06 -58.72 45.19
N GLU A 66 -54.92 -58.07 45.98
CA GLU A 66 -55.05 -56.62 45.97
C GLU A 66 -53.80 -55.94 46.54
N LEU A 67 -53.19 -56.51 47.59
CA LEU A 67 -51.89 -56.06 48.08
C LEU A 67 -50.79 -56.20 47.01
N GLN A 68 -50.71 -57.35 46.35
CA GLN A 68 -49.73 -57.55 45.27
C GLN A 68 -49.97 -56.58 44.12
N ARG A 69 -51.22 -56.44 43.68
CA ARG A 69 -51.63 -55.52 42.62
C ARG A 69 -51.24 -54.08 42.95
N GLN A 70 -51.44 -53.62 44.18
CA GLN A 70 -51.01 -52.28 44.60
C GLN A 70 -49.50 -52.09 44.47
N THR A 71 -48.71 -53.08 44.92
CA THR A 71 -47.23 -53.01 44.81
C THR A 71 -46.74 -53.05 43.36
N GLU A 72 -47.39 -53.81 42.49
CA GLU A 72 -47.05 -53.88 41.06
C GLU A 72 -47.39 -52.58 40.34
N VAL A 73 -48.56 -52.01 40.63
CA VAL A 73 -48.96 -50.69 40.13
C VAL A 73 -47.97 -49.63 40.58
N GLU A 74 -47.58 -49.61 41.86
CA GLU A 74 -46.58 -48.66 42.37
C GLU A 74 -45.22 -48.81 41.65
N LYS A 75 -44.75 -50.05 41.43
CA LYS A 75 -43.52 -50.31 40.67
C LYS A 75 -43.61 -49.80 39.23
N LEU A 76 -44.75 -49.96 38.57
CA LEU A 76 -44.98 -49.44 37.22
C LEU A 76 -44.93 -47.90 37.21
N PHE A 77 -45.60 -47.26 38.18
CA PHE A 77 -45.58 -45.79 38.33
C PHE A 77 -44.16 -45.28 38.60
N GLN A 78 -43.43 -45.88 39.53
CA GLN A 78 -42.04 -45.51 39.83
C GLN A 78 -41.13 -45.71 38.61
N GLY A 79 -41.30 -46.80 37.86
CA GLY A 79 -40.56 -47.04 36.62
C GLY A 79 -40.83 -46.00 35.55
N GLN A 80 -42.08 -45.56 35.39
CA GLN A 80 -42.44 -44.49 34.46
C GLN A 80 -41.90 -43.13 34.91
N LEU A 81 -42.01 -42.80 36.20
CA LEU A 81 -41.45 -41.57 36.77
C LEU A 81 -39.93 -41.51 36.60
N PHE A 82 -39.22 -42.62 36.83
CA PHE A 82 -37.78 -42.68 36.63
C PHE A 82 -37.39 -42.48 35.16
N LYS A 83 -38.11 -43.13 34.23
CA LYS A 83 -37.89 -42.94 32.79
C LYS A 83 -38.14 -41.49 32.37
N LEU A 84 -39.21 -40.88 32.86
CA LEU A 84 -39.53 -39.48 32.58
C LEU A 84 -38.42 -38.56 33.10
N ALA A 85 -37.98 -38.74 34.34
CA ALA A 85 -36.88 -37.95 34.92
C ALA A 85 -35.56 -38.14 34.16
N GLN A 86 -35.27 -39.36 33.69
CA GLN A 86 -34.10 -39.63 32.86
C GLN A 86 -34.20 -38.96 31.49
N GLN A 87 -35.40 -38.96 30.89
CA GLN A 87 -35.66 -38.28 29.63
C GLN A 87 -35.54 -36.77 29.77
N GLU A 88 -36.14 -36.16 30.80
CA GLU A 88 -36.01 -34.72 31.07
C GLU A 88 -34.56 -34.29 31.22
N LYS A 89 -33.73 -35.12 31.87
CA LYS A 89 -32.29 -34.86 31.98
C LYS A 89 -31.58 -34.93 30.62
N SER A 90 -31.95 -35.88 29.76
CA SER A 90 -31.43 -35.96 28.39
C SER A 90 -31.85 -34.72 27.57
N ASP A 91 -33.12 -34.36 27.63
CA ASP A 91 -33.67 -33.20 26.90
C ASP A 91 -33.03 -31.89 27.36
N ALA A 92 -32.74 -31.74 28.65
CA ALA A 92 -32.02 -30.60 29.19
C ALA A 92 -30.59 -30.51 28.61
N ASN A 93 -29.86 -31.64 28.58
CA ASN A 93 -28.51 -31.70 28.00
C ASN A 93 -28.54 -31.39 26.49
N ASP A 94 -29.50 -31.94 25.75
CA ASP A 94 -29.65 -31.68 24.33
C ASP A 94 -29.97 -30.21 24.05
N LYS A 95 -30.82 -29.57 24.88
CA LYS A 95 -31.06 -28.12 24.82
C LYS A 95 -29.79 -27.30 25.08
N GLU A 96 -28.99 -27.68 26.08
CA GLU A 96 -27.72 -27.00 26.35
C GLU A 96 -26.74 -27.13 25.18
N ARG A 97 -26.64 -28.33 24.61
CA ARG A 97 -25.82 -28.60 23.42
C ARG A 97 -26.29 -27.80 22.21
N MET A 98 -27.59 -27.75 21.95
CA MET A 98 -28.17 -26.94 20.87
C MET A 98 -27.87 -25.45 21.06
N ASN A 99 -28.09 -24.90 22.26
CA ASN A 99 -27.75 -23.52 22.58
C ASN A 99 -26.26 -23.22 22.38
N CYS A 100 -25.37 -24.17 22.69
CA CYS A 100 -23.94 -24.02 22.45
C CYS A 100 -23.60 -24.01 20.96
N LEU A 101 -24.23 -24.89 20.17
CA LEU A 101 -24.07 -24.94 18.71
C LEU A 101 -24.59 -23.67 18.05
N GLU A 102 -25.74 -23.14 18.45
CA GLU A 102 -26.29 -21.88 17.95
C GLU A 102 -25.36 -20.69 18.21
N LYS A 103 -24.81 -20.58 19.42
CA LYS A 103 -23.81 -19.54 19.75
C LYS A 103 -22.55 -19.67 18.88
N ARG A 104 -22.08 -20.90 18.67
CA ARG A 104 -20.92 -21.16 17.81
C ARG A 104 -21.19 -20.80 16.35
N LEU A 105 -22.37 -21.13 15.84
CA LEU A 105 -22.80 -20.75 14.49
C LEU A 105 -22.89 -19.23 14.34
N ALA A 106 -23.50 -18.52 15.29
CA ALA A 106 -23.55 -17.06 15.27
C ALA A 106 -22.16 -16.41 15.28
N THR A 107 -21.21 -17.02 15.99
CA THR A 107 -19.81 -16.56 16.00
C THR A 107 -19.15 -16.78 14.64
N LEU A 108 -19.30 -17.99 14.08
CA LEU A 108 -18.75 -18.33 12.76
C LEU A 108 -19.35 -17.46 11.64
N GLU A 109 -20.64 -17.17 11.68
CA GLU A 109 -21.30 -16.30 10.71
C GLU A 109 -20.75 -14.87 10.79
N LYS A 110 -20.53 -14.35 11.99
CA LYS A 110 -19.88 -13.05 12.20
C LYS A 110 -18.45 -13.05 11.66
N GLU A 111 -17.67 -14.10 11.94
CA GLU A 111 -16.29 -14.23 11.43
C GLU A 111 -16.23 -14.35 9.91
N ALA A 112 -17.13 -15.11 9.31
CA ALA A 112 -17.21 -15.32 7.86
C ALA A 112 -17.60 -14.03 7.12
N THR A 113 -18.52 -13.24 7.68
CA THR A 113 -19.07 -12.06 7.01
C THR A 113 -18.23 -10.79 7.18
N HIS A 114 -17.62 -10.55 8.34
CA HIS A 114 -17.26 -9.18 8.70
C HIS A 114 -15.84 -8.70 8.35
N GLY A 115 -14.85 -9.59 8.27
CA GLY A 115 -13.45 -9.11 8.20
C GLY A 115 -12.78 -9.35 6.86
N ARG A 116 -12.65 -10.62 6.52
CA ARG A 116 -11.73 -11.04 5.45
C ARG A 116 -12.29 -10.76 4.06
N VAL A 117 -13.58 -11.04 3.85
CA VAL A 117 -14.20 -10.86 2.52
C VAL A 117 -14.26 -9.37 2.15
N ALA A 118 -14.77 -8.51 3.05
CA ALA A 118 -14.83 -7.07 2.79
C ALA A 118 -13.44 -6.44 2.57
N THR A 119 -12.46 -6.79 3.40
CA THR A 119 -11.08 -6.30 3.24
C THR A 119 -10.46 -6.81 1.94
N SER A 120 -10.67 -8.09 1.59
CA SER A 120 -10.17 -8.66 0.33
C SER A 120 -10.82 -8.01 -0.90
N ALA A 121 -12.12 -7.72 -0.85
CA ALA A 121 -12.84 -7.04 -1.94
C ALA A 121 -12.32 -5.61 -2.14
N ALA A 122 -12.08 -4.87 -1.05
CA ALA A 122 -11.48 -3.55 -1.11
C ALA A 122 -10.05 -3.58 -1.69
N LEU A 123 -9.23 -4.54 -1.26
CA LEU A 123 -7.87 -4.73 -1.79
C LEU A 123 -7.89 -5.08 -3.29
N LEU A 124 -8.77 -5.98 -3.72
CA LEU A 124 -8.93 -6.34 -5.12
C LEU A 124 -9.35 -5.15 -5.98
N LYS A 125 -10.24 -4.29 -5.47
CA LYS A 125 -10.62 -3.05 -6.15
C LYS A 125 -9.43 -2.11 -6.34
N VAL A 126 -8.67 -1.87 -5.27
CA VAL A 126 -7.46 -1.03 -5.31
C VAL A 126 -6.42 -1.60 -6.29
N GLN A 127 -6.22 -2.91 -6.31
CA GLN A 127 -5.33 -3.57 -7.26
C GLN A 127 -5.86 -3.44 -8.70
N GLY A 128 -7.17 -3.59 -8.92
CA GLY A 128 -7.80 -3.36 -10.22
C GLY A 128 -7.58 -1.96 -10.75
N ASP A 129 -7.69 -0.93 -9.90
CA ASP A 129 -7.46 0.47 -10.28
C ASP A 129 -5.98 0.73 -10.60
N LYS A 130 -5.04 0.12 -9.85
CA LYS A 130 -3.61 0.16 -10.17
C LYS A 130 -3.30 -0.48 -11.52
N ILE A 131 -3.89 -1.63 -11.82
CA ILE A 131 -3.71 -2.32 -13.11
C ILE A 131 -4.21 -1.45 -14.26
N LYS A 132 -5.39 -0.85 -14.14
CA LYS A 132 -5.93 0.08 -15.15
C LYS A 132 -4.99 1.26 -15.38
N THR A 133 -4.45 1.84 -14.31
CA THR A 133 -3.49 2.96 -14.40
C THR A 133 -2.18 2.53 -15.07
N CYS A 134 -1.69 1.31 -14.80
CA CYS A 134 -0.54 0.79 -15.51
C CYS A 134 -0.83 0.53 -16.98
N SER A 135 -2.00 -0.02 -17.31
CA SER A 135 -2.43 -0.26 -18.71
C SER A 135 -2.42 1.03 -19.51
N THR A 136 -3.07 2.09 -19.00
CA THR A 136 -3.11 3.39 -19.70
C THR A 136 -1.74 4.03 -19.86
N ARG A 137 -0.81 3.81 -18.91
CA ARG A 137 0.58 4.25 -19.04
C ARG A 137 1.34 3.50 -20.12
N VAL A 138 1.11 2.18 -20.23
CA VAL A 138 1.71 1.35 -21.29
C VAL A 138 1.19 1.80 -22.65
N ASP A 139 -0.14 1.97 -22.80
CA ASP A 139 -0.75 2.45 -24.04
C ASP A 139 -0.13 3.80 -24.46
N SER A 140 0.05 4.73 -23.51
CA SER A 140 0.72 6.02 -23.78
C SER A 140 2.19 5.88 -24.17
N PHE A 141 2.92 4.89 -23.64
CA PHE A 141 4.29 4.64 -24.06
C PHE A 141 4.34 4.01 -25.45
N ASP A 142 3.41 3.11 -25.78
CA ASP A 142 3.32 2.51 -27.11
C ASP A 142 3.02 3.58 -28.18
N GLU A 143 2.12 4.52 -27.88
CA GLU A 143 1.87 5.68 -28.75
C GLU A 143 3.12 6.55 -28.96
N LYS A 144 3.89 6.80 -27.88
CA LYS A 144 5.14 7.57 -27.98
C LYS A 144 6.20 6.83 -28.78
N LEU A 145 6.33 5.52 -28.60
CA LEU A 145 7.25 4.68 -29.36
C LEU A 145 6.89 4.69 -30.86
N ALA A 146 5.61 4.53 -31.21
CA ALA A 146 5.15 4.66 -32.58
C ALA A 146 5.46 6.05 -33.17
N GLY A 147 5.36 7.11 -32.35
CA GLY A 147 5.76 8.47 -32.73
C GLY A 147 7.27 8.60 -33.01
N VAL A 148 8.11 7.97 -32.19
CA VAL A 148 9.57 7.94 -32.38
C VAL A 148 9.94 7.15 -33.64
N ASP A 149 9.32 6.00 -33.88
CA ASP A 149 9.53 5.21 -35.09
C ASP A 149 9.18 6.01 -36.36
N ALA A 150 8.07 6.75 -36.33
CA ALA A 150 7.70 7.63 -37.44
C ALA A 150 8.71 8.77 -37.65
N GLN A 151 9.31 9.31 -36.59
CA GLN A 151 10.36 10.33 -36.70
C GLN A 151 11.66 9.75 -37.26
N LEU A 152 12.04 8.54 -36.85
CA LEU A 152 13.20 7.83 -37.37
C LEU A 152 13.06 7.55 -38.87
N GLU A 153 11.89 7.08 -39.32
CA GLU A 153 11.63 6.87 -40.74
C GLU A 153 11.74 8.18 -41.54
N ARG A 154 11.20 9.29 -41.02
CA ARG A 154 11.35 10.61 -41.65
C ARG A 154 12.81 11.04 -41.74
N LEU A 155 13.59 10.90 -40.66
CA LEU A 155 15.02 11.24 -40.68
C LEU A 155 15.78 10.35 -41.67
N ASN A 156 15.44 9.07 -41.77
CA ASN A 156 16.03 8.15 -42.73
C ASN A 156 15.73 8.58 -44.18
N THR A 157 14.50 9.00 -44.47
CA THR A 157 14.15 9.53 -45.80
C THR A 157 14.90 10.82 -46.11
N GLN A 158 14.97 11.77 -45.18
CA GLN A 158 15.72 13.02 -45.35
C GLN A 158 17.22 12.78 -45.53
N ALA A 159 17.80 11.82 -44.81
CA ALA A 159 19.21 11.46 -44.95
C ALA A 159 19.51 10.89 -46.34
N LYS A 160 18.61 10.05 -46.89
CA LYS A 160 18.73 9.54 -48.27
C LYS A 160 18.63 10.66 -49.29
N GLU A 161 17.62 11.52 -49.18
CA GLU A 161 17.46 12.68 -50.07
C GLU A 161 18.67 13.62 -50.04
N ALA A 162 19.22 13.89 -48.84
CA ALA A 162 20.41 14.69 -48.67
C ALA A 162 21.66 14.03 -49.28
N ALA A 163 21.81 12.71 -49.13
CA ALA A 163 22.91 11.96 -49.75
C ALA A 163 22.81 11.99 -51.28
N ASP A 164 21.62 11.80 -51.85
CA ASP A 164 21.38 11.87 -53.29
C ASP A 164 21.64 13.28 -53.84
N ALA A 165 21.20 14.32 -53.12
CA ALA A 165 21.47 15.71 -53.48
C ALA A 165 22.97 16.05 -53.45
N LEU A 166 23.70 15.53 -52.46
CA LEU A 166 25.15 15.71 -52.35
C LEU A 166 25.89 15.00 -53.49
N ALA A 167 25.48 13.77 -53.82
CA ALA A 167 26.03 13.03 -54.95
C ALA A 167 25.78 13.77 -56.28
N ALA A 168 24.57 14.31 -56.48
CA ALA A 168 24.25 15.11 -57.66
C ALA A 168 25.06 16.41 -57.74
N TYR A 169 25.30 17.08 -56.62
CA TYR A 169 26.15 18.27 -56.56
C TYR A 169 27.62 17.94 -56.88
N GLN A 170 28.17 16.87 -56.32
CA GLN A 170 29.53 16.41 -56.61
C GLN A 170 29.70 16.01 -58.07
N ALA A 171 28.72 15.33 -58.66
CA ALA A 171 28.72 15.00 -60.09
C ALA A 171 28.76 16.27 -60.96
N LYS A 172 27.95 17.29 -60.64
CA LYS A 172 28.00 18.59 -61.34
C LYS A 172 29.33 19.32 -61.15
N GLN A 173 29.92 19.29 -59.96
CA GLN A 173 31.25 19.86 -59.73
C GLN A 173 32.33 19.15 -60.54
N ALA A 174 32.28 17.82 -60.64
CA ALA A 174 33.22 17.06 -61.47
C ALA A 174 33.09 17.40 -62.96
N GLU A 175 31.87 17.62 -63.44
CA GLU A 175 31.60 18.05 -64.82
C GLU A 175 32.12 19.47 -65.10
N VAL A 176 31.93 20.41 -64.17
CA VAL A 176 32.53 21.77 -64.26
C VAL A 176 34.05 21.72 -64.19
N ALA A 177 34.63 20.90 -63.30
CA ALA A 177 36.07 20.73 -63.19
C ALA A 177 36.69 20.11 -64.46
N ALA A 178 35.97 19.22 -65.15
CA ALA A 178 36.37 18.66 -66.44
C ALA A 178 36.21 19.65 -67.61
N ALA A 179 35.34 20.65 -67.48
CA ALA A 179 35.07 21.66 -68.49
C ALA A 179 35.93 22.95 -68.38
N VAL A 180 36.71 23.11 -67.30
CA VAL A 180 37.69 24.20 -67.18
C VAL A 180 38.94 23.83 -67.98
N PRO A 181 39.25 24.49 -69.12
CA PRO A 181 40.54 24.34 -69.77
C PRO A 181 41.62 24.86 -68.81
N GLU A 182 42.75 24.15 -68.72
CA GLU A 182 43.93 24.41 -67.88
C GLU A 182 43.90 25.76 -67.14
N GLN A 183 43.74 25.71 -65.81
CA GLN A 183 43.69 26.88 -64.94
C GLN A 183 44.83 27.85 -65.26
N ASP A 184 44.45 29.05 -65.68
CA ASP A 184 45.35 30.18 -65.93
C ASP A 184 46.26 30.37 -64.70
N PRO A 185 47.61 30.36 -64.84
CA PRO A 185 48.55 30.44 -63.71
C PRO A 185 48.27 31.61 -62.75
N VAL A 186 47.62 32.67 -63.24
CA VAL A 186 47.16 33.83 -62.46
C VAL A 186 46.13 33.48 -61.39
N LEU A 187 45.21 32.55 -61.68
CA LEU A 187 44.19 32.10 -60.73
C LEU A 187 44.79 31.24 -59.61
N ILE A 188 45.85 30.48 -59.91
CA ILE A 188 46.59 29.69 -58.93
C ILE A 188 47.32 30.61 -57.96
N THR A 189 48.01 31.63 -58.47
CA THR A 189 48.69 32.62 -57.61
C THR A 189 47.70 33.41 -56.76
N LEU A 190 46.56 33.84 -57.34
CA LEU A 190 45.53 34.56 -56.60
C LEU A 190 44.94 33.72 -55.46
N LYS A 191 44.72 32.43 -55.70
CA LYS A 191 44.23 31.50 -54.66
C LYS A 191 45.23 31.37 -53.51
N GLN A 192 46.52 31.22 -53.81
CA GLN A 192 47.57 31.15 -52.80
C GLN A 192 47.66 32.44 -51.99
N GLU A 193 47.56 33.60 -52.63
CA GLU A 193 47.53 34.90 -51.94
C GLU A 193 46.31 35.04 -51.03
N VAL A 194 45.12 34.60 -51.48
CA VAL A 194 43.90 34.59 -50.66
C VAL A 194 44.04 33.69 -49.44
N ASP A 195 44.63 32.51 -49.58
CA ASP A 195 44.88 31.59 -48.45
C ASP A 195 45.87 32.20 -47.43
N VAL A 196 46.92 32.90 -47.91
CA VAL A 196 47.84 33.65 -47.03
C VAL A 196 47.12 34.80 -46.31
N LEU A 197 46.23 35.53 -46.99
CA LEU A 197 45.44 36.61 -46.37
C LEU A 197 44.48 36.09 -45.29
N PHE A 198 43.93 34.88 -45.45
CA PHE A 198 43.11 34.26 -44.40
C PHE A 198 43.93 33.88 -43.18
N LEU A 199 45.14 33.35 -43.38
CA LEU A 199 46.08 33.05 -42.28
C LEU A 199 46.49 34.33 -41.53
N ASP A 200 46.81 35.40 -42.27
CA ASP A 200 47.18 36.69 -41.68
C ASP A 200 46.01 37.32 -40.90
N ARG A 201 44.78 37.23 -41.42
CA ARG A 201 43.58 37.68 -40.70
C ARG A 201 43.43 36.95 -39.38
N ASP A 202 43.58 35.63 -39.38
CA ASP A 202 43.40 34.82 -38.18
C ASP A 202 44.51 35.10 -37.15
N ASN A 203 45.75 35.31 -37.60
CA ASN A 203 46.84 35.78 -36.74
C ASN A 203 46.56 37.17 -36.15
N ILE A 204 46.00 38.10 -36.94
CA ILE A 204 45.61 39.44 -36.45
C ILE A 204 44.51 39.33 -35.40
N LEU A 205 43.52 38.45 -35.57
CA LEU A 205 42.47 38.24 -34.58
C LEU A 205 43.04 37.76 -33.25
N VAL A 206 44.00 36.82 -33.26
CA VAL A 206 44.71 36.36 -32.05
C VAL A 206 45.44 37.52 -31.38
N MET A 207 46.17 38.36 -32.14
CA MET A 207 46.86 39.53 -31.59
C MET A 207 45.90 40.55 -30.98
N VAL A 208 44.74 40.76 -31.60
CA VAL A 208 43.70 41.67 -31.08
C VAL A 208 43.14 41.16 -29.76
N ASP A 209 42.88 39.86 -29.64
CA ASP A 209 42.40 39.29 -28.39
C ASP A 209 43.48 39.34 -27.29
N GLU A 210 44.75 39.10 -27.63
CA GLU A 210 45.85 39.32 -26.69
C GLU A 210 45.92 40.78 -26.23
N ALA A 211 45.79 41.75 -27.13
CA ALA A 211 45.77 43.17 -26.80
C ALA A 211 44.60 43.52 -25.86
N LYS A 212 43.40 42.98 -26.09
CA LYS A 212 42.24 43.16 -25.19
C LYS A 212 42.55 42.63 -23.79
N THR A 213 43.14 41.43 -23.67
CA THR A 213 43.48 40.86 -22.34
C THR A 213 44.53 41.68 -21.60
N ARG A 214 45.50 42.27 -22.32
CA ARG A 214 46.47 43.21 -21.73
C ARG A 214 45.77 44.48 -21.24
N LEU A 215 44.81 44.99 -22.01
CA LEU A 215 44.05 46.19 -21.67
C LEU A 215 43.16 45.98 -20.44
N THR A 216 42.43 44.86 -20.36
CA THR A 216 41.63 44.53 -19.16
C THR A 216 42.51 44.41 -17.92
N ARG A 217 43.67 43.77 -18.03
CA ARG A 217 44.65 43.69 -16.93
C ARG A 217 45.18 45.05 -16.52
N LEU A 218 45.40 45.96 -17.48
CA LEU A 218 45.82 47.32 -17.20
C LEU A 218 44.71 48.09 -16.46
N GLU A 219 43.46 47.96 -16.91
CA GLU A 219 42.28 48.54 -16.24
C GLU A 219 42.12 48.01 -14.81
N GLU A 220 42.31 46.71 -14.58
CA GLU A 220 42.29 46.10 -13.25
C GLU A 220 43.40 46.67 -12.35
N ASN A 221 44.62 46.80 -12.86
CA ASN A 221 45.72 47.43 -12.14
C ASN A 221 45.42 48.90 -11.81
N LEU A 222 44.78 49.63 -12.73
CA LEU A 222 44.39 51.02 -12.55
C LEU A 222 43.28 51.16 -11.48
N ARG A 223 42.28 50.26 -11.48
CA ARG A 223 41.27 50.16 -10.40
C ARG A 223 41.91 49.82 -9.05
N ALA A 224 42.84 48.87 -9.02
CA ALA A 224 43.56 48.53 -7.79
C ALA A 224 44.35 49.71 -7.24
N LEU A 225 45.03 50.48 -8.11
CA LEU A 225 45.80 51.66 -7.73
C LEU A 225 44.90 52.81 -7.25
N THR A 226 43.73 53.01 -7.85
CA THR A 226 42.76 54.04 -7.40
C THR A 226 42.11 53.66 -6.07
N LEU A 227 41.84 52.37 -5.82
CA LEU A 227 41.37 51.89 -4.51
C LEU A 227 42.43 52.05 -3.41
N GLN A 228 43.72 51.93 -3.73
CA GLN A 228 44.82 52.10 -2.78
C GLN A 228 45.07 53.58 -2.39
N ARG A 229 44.45 54.55 -3.08
CA ARG A 229 44.63 55.99 -2.84
C ARG A 229 43.62 56.60 -1.85
N MET A 230 42.79 55.79 -1.21
CA MET A 230 41.96 56.22 -0.07
C MET A 230 42.81 56.30 1.21
N PRO A 231 42.86 57.44 1.94
CA PRO A 231 43.82 57.62 3.02
C PRO A 231 43.39 56.87 4.28
N GLN A 232 44.05 55.73 4.56
CA GLN A 232 44.08 55.17 5.91
C GLN A 232 45.03 56.00 6.78
N ALA A 233 44.48 56.62 7.83
CA ALA A 233 45.17 57.38 8.84
C ALA A 233 46.35 56.59 9.45
N ARG A 234 47.57 57.11 9.30
CA ARG A 234 48.72 56.77 10.15
C ARG A 234 49.48 58.05 10.51
N SER A 235 49.72 58.20 11.80
CA SER A 235 50.29 59.36 12.51
C SER A 235 51.62 59.87 11.94
N PRO A 236 52.00 61.14 12.17
CA PRO A 236 53.13 61.77 11.51
C PRO A 236 54.46 61.20 12.01
N ALA A 237 55.27 60.66 11.09
CA ALA A 237 56.65 60.28 11.36
C ALA A 237 57.49 61.54 11.63
N LEU A 238 58.18 61.59 12.77
CA LEU A 238 59.04 62.71 13.18
C LEU A 238 60.13 63.00 12.12
N PRO A 239 60.43 64.28 11.83
CA PRO A 239 61.49 64.67 10.91
C PRO A 239 62.87 64.28 11.44
N HIS A 240 63.73 63.75 10.57
CA HIS A 240 65.11 63.42 10.87
C HIS A 240 65.96 64.70 10.85
N ARG A 241 66.65 65.00 11.94
CA ARG A 241 67.46 66.22 12.10
C ARG A 241 68.90 65.93 11.70
N LEU A 242 69.44 66.73 10.79
CA LEU A 242 70.85 66.71 10.43
C LEU A 242 71.52 67.96 11.02
N PRO A 243 72.54 67.81 11.87
CA PRO A 243 73.28 68.96 12.38
C PRO A 243 74.19 69.52 11.29
N VAL A 244 74.02 70.80 10.95
CA VAL A 244 74.92 71.53 10.04
C VAL A 244 75.59 72.67 10.80
N THR A 245 76.92 72.72 10.77
CA THR A 245 77.70 73.83 11.35
C THR A 245 77.87 74.94 10.31
N THR A 246 77.51 76.17 10.67
CA THR A 246 77.75 77.34 9.82
C THR A 246 79.19 77.85 10.01
N SER A 247 79.71 78.64 9.07
CA SER A 247 81.11 79.11 9.04
C SER A 247 81.57 79.91 10.28
N ASN A 248 80.64 80.28 11.16
CA ASN A 248 80.90 81.00 12.41
C ASN A 248 80.82 80.07 13.65
N GLY A 249 80.87 78.74 13.46
CA GLY A 249 81.03 77.75 14.53
C GLY A 249 79.75 77.39 15.31
N SER A 250 78.59 77.93 14.93
CA SER A 250 77.29 77.59 15.54
C SER A 250 76.57 76.50 14.74
N GLN A 251 76.05 75.50 15.46
CA GLN A 251 75.38 74.32 14.91
C GLN A 251 73.87 74.57 14.79
N ILE A 252 73.33 74.46 13.58
CA ILE A 252 71.90 74.63 13.27
C ILE A 252 71.34 73.27 12.88
N ASP A 253 70.25 72.86 13.54
CA ASP A 253 69.53 71.63 13.24
C ASP A 253 68.53 71.85 12.10
N LEU A 254 68.81 71.31 10.91
CA LEU A 254 67.87 71.30 9.79
C LEU A 254 67.01 70.03 9.84
N GLY A 255 65.71 70.19 10.08
CA GLY A 255 64.74 69.09 10.02
C GLY A 255 64.34 68.81 8.58
N VAL A 256 64.79 67.69 8.02
CA VAL A 256 64.43 67.28 6.65
C VAL A 256 63.36 66.18 6.71
N PRO A 257 62.18 66.36 6.07
CA PRO A 257 61.17 65.31 5.96
C PRO A 257 61.69 64.14 5.12
N LYS A 258 61.59 62.90 5.63
CA LYS A 258 61.92 61.70 4.84
C LYS A 258 60.83 61.46 3.79
N GLY A 259 61.03 61.98 2.58
CA GLY A 259 60.24 61.58 1.41
C GLY A 259 60.55 60.13 1.04
N MET A 260 59.51 59.31 0.89
CA MET A 260 59.63 57.94 0.39
C MET A 260 60.04 57.95 -1.09
N ALA A 261 61.24 57.44 -1.39
CA ALA A 261 61.69 57.21 -2.76
C ALA A 261 60.99 55.98 -3.34
N HIS A 262 60.01 56.18 -4.22
CA HIS A 262 59.47 55.14 -5.08
C HIS A 262 60.12 55.21 -6.47
N VAL A 263 61.36 54.73 -6.61
CA VAL A 263 61.93 54.32 -7.91
C VAL A 263 62.85 53.12 -7.67
N GLY A 264 62.28 51.91 -7.75
CA GLY A 264 63.06 50.68 -7.86
C GLY A 264 63.44 50.45 -9.33
N LEU A 265 64.57 51.02 -9.76
CA LEU A 265 65.23 50.65 -11.02
C LEU A 265 65.81 49.24 -10.86
N LYS A 266 65.13 48.27 -11.48
CA LYS A 266 65.60 46.88 -11.55
C LYS A 266 66.75 46.82 -12.59
N LYS A 267 67.97 46.62 -12.09
CA LYS A 267 69.14 46.21 -12.88
C LYS A 267 68.86 44.85 -13.52
N GLU A 268 68.93 44.75 -14.85
CA GLU A 268 69.13 43.49 -15.55
C GLU A 268 70.58 43.44 -16.03
N ASN A 269 71.39 42.65 -15.32
CA ASN A 269 72.75 42.29 -15.72
C ASN A 269 72.62 41.21 -16.81
N GLY A 270 72.80 41.58 -18.07
CA GLY A 270 72.93 40.67 -19.20
C GLY A 270 73.66 41.34 -20.35
N SER A 271 74.90 40.93 -20.58
CA SER A 271 75.86 41.51 -21.53
C SER A 271 75.30 41.65 -22.96
N PRO A 272 75.63 42.74 -23.71
CA PRO A 272 75.24 42.87 -25.11
C PRO A 272 75.95 41.81 -25.97
N ARG A 273 75.18 40.90 -26.58
CA ARG A 273 75.70 39.99 -27.60
C ARG A 273 76.11 40.81 -28.83
N SER A 274 77.39 40.80 -29.13
CA SER A 274 77.97 41.37 -30.35
C SER A 274 77.52 40.59 -31.59
N PHE A 275 77.18 41.35 -32.63
CA PHE A 275 76.84 40.86 -33.95
C PHE A 275 78.07 40.20 -34.60
N SER A 276 77.95 38.95 -35.05
CA SER A 276 78.93 38.28 -35.90
C SER A 276 78.26 37.98 -37.24
N PRO A 277 78.68 38.58 -38.36
CA PRO A 277 78.09 38.31 -39.66
C PRO A 277 78.26 36.82 -40.02
N GLY A 278 77.17 36.12 -40.36
CA GLY A 278 77.21 34.76 -40.92
C GLY A 278 76.50 33.63 -40.18
N LYS A 279 75.67 33.88 -39.15
CA LYS A 279 74.80 32.84 -38.57
C LYS A 279 73.33 33.28 -38.44
N GLN A 280 72.46 32.36 -38.82
CA GLN A 280 71.00 32.41 -38.88
C GLN A 280 70.38 32.31 -37.47
N TRP A 281 69.36 33.11 -37.18
CA TRP A 281 68.60 33.07 -35.92
C TRP A 281 67.68 31.84 -35.88
N ASN A 282 67.72 31.10 -34.78
CA ASN A 282 66.60 30.28 -34.29
C ASN A 282 65.86 31.07 -33.22
#